data_AF-A0A7Y4TDJ2-F1
#
_entry.id   AF-A0A7Y4TDJ2-F1
#
_cell.length_a   1.000
_cell.length_b   1.000
_cell.length_c   1.000
_cell.angle_alpha   90.00
_cell.angle_beta   90.00
_cell.angle_gamma   90.00
#
_symmetry.space_group_name_H-M   'P 1'
#
loop_
_entity.id
_entity.type
_entity.pdbx_description
1 polymer ?
#
loop_
_entity_poly.entity_id
_entity_poly.type
_entity_poly.pdbx_seq_one_letter_code
_entity_poly.pdbx_strand_id
1 'polypeptide(L)'
;MTLVLSAQRDRLLMLSDIVIAREGRHDAQVSGLPLTPRPIVVASGNHTLVGLAQKMVQFDERRVLLWAGSKVVAGHVCNEFAKAILTDPTARLLDFLAQSGLSEGDLSQTSFIYHRLDSDGRLFREAHNAKRSDIDGVDTFFSGTGDFHFIDDIRPMFDAAELNPDIAFMRNWVHRVAYAMLSEALDGENLQFAYGGWFEIALFADGALRKMPYLVKLWEERDGQVVSGPCISGWYKDAHLCLLRSDVKRAEADTTNDLTVVRDPLERTKVPDSRSEVADSYARAQLQIHLIFNARGRWGIVLKGFDTDDFQFEIARGKLNMRWHQRLRDELTATLQGPVGGQILRPFSDSE
;
A
#
# COMPACT_ATOMS: atom_id res chain seq x y z
N MET A 1 -8.26 1.41 -13.62
CA MET A 1 -8.75 1.33 -12.24
C MET A 1 -7.66 1.73 -11.27
N THR A 2 -7.99 2.52 -10.26
CA THR A 2 -7.04 3.13 -9.31
C THR A 2 -7.74 3.42 -7.98
N LEU A 3 -6.99 3.58 -6.89
CA LEU A 3 -7.38 4.14 -5.60
C LEU A 3 -6.21 4.95 -5.04
N VAL A 4 -6.52 6.18 -4.64
CA VAL A 4 -5.73 6.97 -3.72
C VAL A 4 -6.59 7.39 -2.56
N LEU A 5 -6.01 7.43 -1.38
CA LEU A 5 -6.69 7.79 -0.14
C LEU A 5 -5.76 8.64 0.75
N SER A 6 -6.38 9.60 1.41
CA SER A 6 -5.80 10.45 2.44
C SER A 6 -6.79 10.53 3.61
N ALA A 7 -6.41 10.02 4.77
CA ALA A 7 -7.21 10.06 5.98
C ALA A 7 -6.49 10.87 7.05
N GLN A 8 -7.19 11.87 7.61
CA GLN A 8 -6.64 12.75 8.62
C GLN A 8 -7.55 12.82 9.84
N ARG A 9 -6.97 12.54 11.01
CA ARG A 9 -7.54 12.85 12.32
C ARG A 9 -6.52 13.66 13.10
N ASP A 10 -5.77 13.00 13.98
CA ASP A 10 -4.61 13.55 14.69
C ASP A 10 -3.30 13.31 13.92
N ARG A 11 -3.30 12.29 13.05
CA ARG A 11 -2.23 11.96 12.11
C ARG A 11 -2.78 11.89 10.70
N LEU A 12 -1.89 12.06 9.73
CA LEU A 12 -2.19 11.89 8.31
C LEU A 12 -1.66 10.53 7.85
N LEU A 13 -2.57 9.68 7.40
CA LEU A 13 -2.31 8.42 6.72
C LEU A 13 -2.67 8.58 5.24
N MET A 14 -1.79 8.09 4.37
CA MET A 14 -1.99 8.10 2.92
C MET A 14 -1.76 6.72 2.36
N LEU A 15 -2.59 6.35 1.38
CA LEU A 15 -2.46 5.09 0.66
C LEU A 15 -2.67 5.31 -0.84
N SER A 16 -1.94 4.56 -1.64
CA SER A 16 -2.24 4.41 -3.06
C SER A 16 -1.94 2.99 -3.54
N ASP A 17 -2.79 2.42 -4.39
CA ASP A 17 -2.40 1.22 -5.13
C ASP A 17 -1.32 1.56 -6.18
N ILE A 18 -0.65 0.56 -6.76
CA ILE A 18 0.35 0.78 -7.83
C ILE A 18 -0.06 0.32 -9.23
N VAL A 19 -1.25 -0.25 -9.40
CA VAL A 19 -1.70 -0.85 -10.66
C VAL A 19 -2.20 0.19 -11.66
N ILE A 20 -1.85 0.00 -12.93
CA ILE A 20 -2.36 0.77 -14.05
C ILE A 20 -3.21 -0.15 -14.91
N ALA A 21 -4.50 0.16 -15.01
CA ALA A 21 -5.43 -0.58 -15.84
C ALA A 21 -6.00 0.32 -16.95
N ARG A 22 -6.22 -0.26 -18.13
CA ARG A 22 -6.79 0.40 -19.31
C ARG A 22 -8.14 -0.21 -19.63
N GLU A 23 -9.10 0.61 -20.04
CA GLU A 23 -10.39 0.13 -20.55
C GLU A 23 -10.20 -0.62 -21.89
N GLY A 24 -10.97 -1.68 -22.08
CA GLY A 24 -10.85 -2.66 -23.15
C GLY A 24 -10.05 -3.90 -22.77
N ARG A 25 -10.29 -4.98 -23.52
CA ARG A 25 -9.42 -6.15 -23.54
C ARG A 25 -8.15 -5.81 -24.32
N HIS A 26 -7.00 -5.87 -23.67
CA HIS A 26 -5.70 -5.68 -24.30
C HIS A 26 -4.89 -6.98 -24.22
N ASP A 27 -4.09 -7.27 -25.26
CA ASP A 27 -3.22 -8.44 -25.28
C ASP A 27 -2.01 -8.27 -24.34
N ALA A 28 -1.76 -7.05 -23.88
CA ALA A 28 -0.72 -6.72 -22.91
C ALA A 28 -1.12 -7.27 -21.53
N GLN A 29 -0.68 -8.49 -21.24
CA GLN A 29 -0.73 -9.07 -19.90
C GLN A 29 0.46 -8.57 -19.09
N VAL A 30 0.19 -7.88 -17.97
CA VAL A 30 1.22 -7.70 -16.94
C VAL A 30 1.39 -9.03 -16.21
N SER A 31 2.48 -9.73 -16.51
CA SER A 31 2.95 -10.85 -15.71
C SER A 31 3.65 -10.32 -14.45
N GLY A 32 3.63 -11.10 -13.36
CA GLY A 32 4.50 -10.84 -12.21
C GLY A 32 4.02 -9.79 -11.22
N LEU A 33 2.71 -9.58 -11.06
CA LEU A 33 2.20 -8.86 -9.89
C LEU A 33 2.72 -9.56 -8.60
N PRO A 34 3.22 -8.82 -7.59
CA PRO A 34 3.87 -9.43 -6.42
C PRO A 34 2.98 -10.45 -5.69
N LEU A 35 1.69 -10.13 -5.55
CA LEU A 35 0.69 -10.99 -4.89
C LEU A 35 0.10 -12.07 -5.81
N THR A 36 0.26 -11.97 -7.13
CA THR A 36 -0.38 -12.86 -8.11
C THR A 36 0.56 -13.13 -9.29
N PRO A 37 1.25 -14.28 -9.32
CA PRO A 37 2.24 -14.59 -10.36
C PRO A 37 1.59 -14.92 -11.71
N ARG A 38 0.26 -15.10 -11.75
CA ARG A 38 -0.50 -15.32 -12.99
C ARG A 38 -1.01 -13.99 -13.54
N PRO A 39 -1.07 -13.82 -14.87
CA PRO A 39 -1.77 -12.70 -15.48
C PRO A 39 -3.20 -12.58 -14.94
N ILE A 40 -3.53 -11.42 -14.36
CA ILE A 40 -4.89 -11.13 -13.89
C ILE A 40 -5.66 -10.43 -15.00
N VAL A 41 -6.88 -10.91 -15.27
CA VAL A 41 -7.91 -10.13 -15.98
C VAL A 41 -8.76 -9.42 -14.91
N VAL A 42 -8.90 -8.09 -15.00
CA VAL A 42 -9.75 -7.33 -14.07
C VAL A 42 -11.21 -7.64 -14.42
N ALA A 43 -12.02 -8.04 -13.43
CA ALA A 43 -13.37 -8.59 -13.66
C ALA A 43 -14.34 -7.53 -14.11
N SER A 44 -14.24 -6.36 -13.48
CA SER A 44 -15.24 -5.33 -13.58
C SER A 44 -14.93 -4.44 -14.78
N GLY A 45 -15.95 -4.15 -15.58
CA GLY A 45 -15.92 -3.05 -16.54
C GLY A 45 -14.98 -3.19 -17.74
N ASN A 46 -14.64 -4.39 -18.22
CA ASN A 46 -13.85 -4.56 -19.45
C ASN A 46 -12.44 -3.93 -19.35
N HIS A 47 -11.79 -3.89 -18.18
CA HIS A 47 -10.45 -3.33 -18.03
C HIS A 47 -9.35 -4.41 -18.05
N THR A 48 -8.18 -4.07 -18.57
CA THR A 48 -6.98 -4.92 -18.54
C THR A 48 -5.88 -4.23 -17.75
N LEU A 49 -5.17 -4.96 -16.88
CA LEU A 49 -3.96 -4.48 -16.21
C LEU A 49 -2.84 -4.33 -17.24
N VAL A 50 -2.27 -3.13 -17.36
CA VAL A 50 -1.27 -2.78 -18.39
C VAL A 50 0.06 -2.29 -17.82
N GLY A 51 0.17 -2.04 -16.52
CA GLY A 51 1.47 -1.79 -15.89
C GLY A 51 1.38 -1.45 -14.40
N LEU A 52 2.53 -0.99 -13.89
CA LEU A 52 2.68 -0.47 -12.53
C LEU A 52 3.16 0.99 -12.57
N ALA A 53 2.78 1.78 -11.58
CA ALA A 53 3.31 3.12 -11.33
C ALA A 53 3.19 3.49 -9.85
N GLN A 54 4.14 4.27 -9.33
CA GLN A 54 3.95 4.92 -8.05
C GLN A 54 2.90 6.02 -8.21
N LYS A 55 1.86 5.96 -7.37
CA LYS A 55 0.76 6.92 -7.37
C LYS A 55 0.88 7.95 -6.26
N MET A 56 1.83 7.75 -5.36
CA MET A 56 2.22 8.70 -4.33
C MET A 56 3.58 9.29 -4.69
N VAL A 57 3.62 10.57 -5.05
CA VAL A 57 4.86 11.26 -5.41
C VAL A 57 5.27 12.17 -4.26
N GLN A 58 6.29 11.75 -3.53
CA GLN A 58 6.93 12.56 -2.51
C GLN A 58 7.92 13.51 -3.19
N PHE A 59 7.70 14.82 -3.10
CA PHE A 59 8.64 15.82 -3.61
C PHE A 59 9.81 16.02 -2.64
N ASP A 60 9.49 16.11 -1.35
CA ASP A 60 10.43 16.27 -0.23
C ASP A 60 9.79 15.79 1.09
N GLU A 61 10.43 16.02 2.23
CA GLU A 61 9.93 15.62 3.55
C GLU A 61 8.62 16.30 3.97
N ARG A 62 8.19 17.36 3.30
CA ARG A 62 7.01 18.14 3.66
C ARG A 62 5.90 18.07 2.62
N ARG A 63 6.14 17.52 1.44
CA ARG A 63 5.23 17.63 0.28
C ARG A 63 5.03 16.30 -0.44
N VAL A 64 3.76 15.96 -0.69
CA VAL A 64 3.38 14.77 -1.44
C VAL A 64 2.11 14.97 -2.24
N LEU A 65 2.11 14.39 -3.43
CA LEU A 65 0.97 14.36 -4.34
C LEU A 65 0.53 12.92 -4.56
N LEU A 66 -0.72 12.62 -4.26
CA LEU A 66 -1.37 11.40 -4.69
C LEU A 66 -2.14 11.64 -5.98
N TRP A 67 -2.18 10.65 -6.88
CA TRP A 67 -2.94 10.74 -8.12
C TRP A 67 -3.69 9.45 -8.50
N ALA A 68 -4.86 9.63 -9.12
CA ALA A 68 -5.69 8.57 -9.68
C ALA A 68 -6.13 8.98 -11.10
N GLY A 69 -6.29 8.03 -12.02
CA GLY A 69 -6.69 8.31 -13.41
C GLY A 69 -5.56 8.17 -14.43
N SER A 70 -5.43 9.16 -15.34
CA SER A 70 -4.50 9.07 -16.47
C SER A 70 -3.03 9.20 -16.05
N LYS A 71 -2.24 8.13 -16.29
CA LYS A 71 -0.78 8.14 -16.01
C LYS A 71 -0.04 9.23 -16.79
N VAL A 72 -0.46 9.55 -18.01
CA VAL A 72 0.20 10.56 -18.85
C VAL A 72 -0.01 11.95 -18.26
N VAL A 73 -1.26 12.28 -17.93
CA VAL A 73 -1.62 13.57 -17.32
C VAL A 73 -0.96 13.71 -15.95
N ALA A 74 -1.06 12.67 -15.10
CA ALA A 74 -0.42 12.67 -13.79
C ALA A 74 1.10 12.80 -13.87
N GLY A 75 1.75 12.12 -14.80
CA GLY A 75 3.19 12.23 -15.03
C GLY A 75 3.61 13.64 -15.44
N HIS A 76 2.85 14.29 -16.34
CA HIS A 76 3.08 15.68 -16.70
C HIS A 76 2.92 16.63 -15.49
N VAL A 77 1.80 16.52 -14.77
CA VAL A 77 1.53 17.33 -13.58
C VAL A 77 2.62 17.15 -12.53
N CYS A 78 3.02 15.91 -12.21
CA CYS A 78 4.06 15.66 -11.21
C CYS A 78 5.38 16.33 -11.58
N ASN A 79 5.82 16.21 -12.84
CA ASN A 79 7.09 16.77 -13.29
C ASN A 79 7.09 18.29 -13.35
N GLU A 80 6.06 18.90 -13.93
CA GLU A 80 5.97 20.36 -14.02
C GLU A 80 5.69 21.01 -12.65
N PHE A 81 4.86 20.37 -11.82
CA PHE A 81 4.61 20.87 -10.47
C PHE A 81 5.83 20.74 -9.56
N ALA A 82 6.65 19.69 -9.72
CA ALA A 82 7.94 19.61 -9.02
C ALA A 82 8.84 20.83 -9.34
N LYS A 83 8.90 21.27 -10.61
CA LYS A 83 9.65 22.47 -11.00
C LYS A 83 9.04 23.75 -10.40
N ALA A 84 7.72 23.83 -10.35
CA ALA A 84 7.02 24.95 -9.71
C ALA A 84 7.36 25.02 -8.21
N ILE A 85 7.34 23.89 -7.50
CA ILE A 85 7.69 23.79 -6.08
C ILE A 85 9.14 24.18 -5.81
N LEU A 86 10.07 23.83 -6.70
CA LEU A 86 11.47 24.23 -6.58
C LEU A 86 11.66 25.76 -6.69
N THR A 87 10.79 26.42 -7.47
CA THR A 87 10.82 27.88 -7.66
C THR A 87 10.06 28.60 -6.55
N ASP A 88 8.89 28.08 -6.17
CA ASP A 88 8.03 28.56 -5.11
C ASP A 88 7.63 27.41 -4.18
N PRO A 89 8.31 27.27 -3.03
CA PRO A 89 7.97 26.34 -1.95
C PRO A 89 6.51 26.37 -1.47
N THR A 90 5.78 27.45 -1.74
CA THR A 90 4.40 27.68 -1.33
C THR A 90 3.38 27.44 -2.46
N ALA A 91 3.86 27.01 -3.63
CA ALA A 91 3.04 26.73 -4.80
C ALA A 91 1.83 25.86 -4.45
N ARG A 92 0.67 26.30 -4.92
CA ARG A 92 -0.62 25.66 -4.71
C ARG A 92 -0.97 24.79 -5.90
N LEU A 93 -1.45 23.57 -5.64
CA LEU A 93 -1.76 22.62 -6.70
C LEU A 93 -2.87 23.18 -7.61
N LEU A 94 -3.94 23.73 -7.03
CA LEU A 94 -5.11 24.16 -7.80
C LEU A 94 -4.78 25.36 -8.71
N ASP A 95 -3.96 26.29 -8.22
CA ASP A 95 -3.50 27.44 -9.01
C ASP A 95 -2.60 26.99 -10.16
N PHE A 96 -1.71 26.01 -9.90
CA PHE A 96 -0.89 25.37 -10.93
C PHE A 96 -1.75 24.67 -12.00
N LEU A 97 -2.74 23.86 -11.60
CA LEU A 97 -3.60 23.15 -12.54
C LEU A 97 -4.36 24.11 -13.45
N ALA A 98 -4.86 25.23 -12.91
CA ALA A 98 -5.55 26.27 -13.67
C ALA A 98 -4.65 26.95 -14.73
N GLN A 99 -3.32 26.92 -14.55
CA GLN A 99 -2.34 27.56 -15.44
C GLN A 99 -1.55 26.56 -16.29
N SER A 100 -1.76 25.26 -16.08
CA SER A 100 -0.96 24.18 -16.71
C SER A 100 -1.16 24.04 -18.23
N GLY A 101 -2.20 24.65 -18.79
CA GLY A 101 -2.57 24.48 -20.21
C GLY A 101 -3.18 23.13 -20.55
N LEU A 102 -3.44 22.26 -19.55
CA LEU A 102 -4.17 21.01 -19.72
C LEU A 102 -5.64 21.27 -20.07
N SER A 103 -6.22 20.41 -20.90
CA SER A 103 -7.63 20.54 -21.26
C SER A 103 -8.54 20.16 -20.08
N GLU A 104 -9.77 20.68 -20.08
CA GLU A 104 -10.80 20.26 -19.12
C GLU A 104 -11.03 18.73 -19.17
N GLY A 105 -10.95 18.13 -20.37
CA GLY A 105 -11.04 16.69 -20.56
C GLY A 105 -9.95 15.93 -19.79
N ASP A 106 -8.69 16.35 -19.95
CA ASP A 106 -7.54 15.72 -19.26
C ASP A 106 -7.68 15.82 -17.74
N LEU A 107 -8.06 17.00 -17.25
CA LEU A 107 -8.25 17.26 -15.82
C LEU A 107 -9.47 16.53 -15.26
N SER A 108 -10.54 16.34 -16.04
CA SER A 108 -11.76 15.64 -15.61
C SER A 108 -11.53 14.14 -15.34
N GLN A 109 -10.56 13.54 -16.01
CA GLN A 109 -10.24 12.11 -15.91
C GLN A 109 -9.13 11.80 -14.90
N THR A 110 -8.59 12.82 -14.23
CA THR A 110 -7.47 12.68 -13.31
C THR A 110 -7.79 13.37 -12.00
N SER A 111 -7.59 12.68 -10.89
CA SER A 111 -7.76 13.20 -9.55
C SER A 111 -6.43 13.36 -8.86
N PHE A 112 -6.33 14.39 -8.03
CA PHE A 112 -5.12 14.69 -7.26
C PHE A 112 -5.46 15.00 -5.82
N ILE A 113 -4.62 14.56 -4.89
CA ILE A 113 -4.65 14.96 -3.49
C ILE A 113 -3.24 15.41 -3.12
N TYR A 114 -3.05 16.70 -2.92
CA TYR A 114 -1.78 17.30 -2.55
C TYR A 114 -1.75 17.65 -1.07
N HIS A 115 -0.65 17.30 -0.42
CA HIS A 115 -0.35 17.65 0.96
C HIS A 115 0.94 18.46 1.02
N ARG A 116 0.93 19.52 1.84
CA ARG A 116 2.14 20.23 2.25
C ARG A 116 2.13 20.57 3.74
N LEU A 117 3.28 20.48 4.39
CA LEU A 117 3.53 21.13 5.67
C LEU A 117 4.15 22.51 5.44
N ASP A 118 3.66 23.53 6.13
CA ASP A 118 4.35 24.83 6.17
C ASP A 118 5.57 24.81 7.12
N SER A 119 6.17 25.97 7.35
CA SER A 119 7.30 26.15 8.27
C SER A 119 6.96 25.73 9.69
N ASP A 120 5.71 25.92 10.11
CA ASP A 120 5.20 25.75 11.46
C ASP A 120 4.65 24.34 11.69
N GLY A 121 4.76 23.46 10.69
CA GLY A 121 4.26 22.08 10.74
C GLY A 121 2.76 21.97 10.53
N ARG A 122 2.08 23.02 10.09
CA ARG A 122 0.65 22.97 9.75
C ARG A 122 0.46 22.26 8.42
N LEU A 123 -0.43 21.28 8.42
CA LEU A 123 -0.82 20.53 7.24
C LEU A 123 -1.85 21.28 6.40
N PHE A 124 -1.55 21.44 5.12
CA PHE A 124 -2.46 21.89 4.09
C PHE A 124 -2.77 20.72 3.16
N ARG A 125 -4.04 20.57 2.80
CA ARG A 125 -4.52 19.60 1.82
C ARG A 125 -5.30 20.32 0.73
N GLU A 126 -4.93 20.05 -0.52
CA GLU A 126 -5.66 20.51 -1.71
C GLU A 126 -6.06 19.30 -2.54
N ALA A 127 -7.28 19.28 -3.06
CA ALA A 127 -7.78 18.15 -3.81
C ALA A 127 -8.48 18.61 -5.08
N HIS A 128 -8.18 17.93 -6.19
CA HIS A 128 -8.81 18.12 -7.50
C HIS A 128 -9.50 16.82 -7.90
N ASN A 129 -10.79 16.89 -8.24
CA ASN A 129 -11.62 15.73 -8.61
C ASN A 129 -11.56 14.55 -7.63
N ALA A 130 -11.31 14.80 -6.34
CA ALA A 130 -11.37 13.78 -5.30
C ALA A 130 -12.64 13.95 -4.46
N LYS A 131 -13.19 12.83 -4.01
CA LYS A 131 -14.35 12.81 -3.11
C LYS A 131 -13.88 13.06 -1.69
N ARG A 132 -14.73 13.71 -0.90
CA ARG A 132 -14.55 13.92 0.53
C ARG A 132 -15.59 13.11 1.30
N SER A 133 -15.17 12.45 2.37
CA SER A 133 -16.04 11.79 3.34
C SER A 133 -15.54 12.08 4.75
N ASP A 134 -16.47 12.25 5.68
CA ASP A 134 -16.18 12.25 7.11
C ASP A 134 -16.61 10.91 7.68
N ILE A 135 -15.64 10.12 8.12
CA ILE A 135 -15.86 8.77 8.63
C ILE A 135 -15.51 8.78 10.11
N ASP A 136 -16.53 8.91 10.96
CA ASP A 136 -16.40 8.87 12.42
C ASP A 136 -15.35 9.88 12.96
N GLY A 137 -15.35 11.10 12.42
CA GLY A 137 -14.43 12.17 12.82
C GLY A 137 -13.07 12.12 12.13
N VAL A 138 -12.96 11.38 11.02
CA VAL A 138 -11.76 11.28 10.19
C VAL A 138 -12.02 11.96 8.85
N ASP A 139 -11.33 13.07 8.60
CA ASP A 139 -11.45 13.85 7.37
C ASP A 139 -10.72 13.14 6.22
N THR A 140 -11.50 12.46 5.39
CA THR A 140 -11.01 11.52 4.37
C THR A 140 -11.23 12.07 2.98
N PHE A 141 -10.17 12.06 2.18
CA PHE A 141 -10.22 12.32 0.74
C PHE A 141 -9.80 11.07 -0.01
N PHE A 142 -10.50 10.77 -1.08
CA PHE A 142 -10.26 9.55 -1.83
C PHE A 142 -10.70 9.74 -3.29
N SER A 143 -10.06 9.01 -4.18
CA SER A 143 -10.46 8.95 -5.57
C SER A 143 -10.05 7.62 -6.18
N GLY A 144 -10.81 7.16 -7.15
CA GLY A 144 -10.56 5.89 -7.79
C GLY A 144 -11.79 5.26 -8.40
N THR A 145 -11.61 4.23 -9.20
CA THR A 145 -12.74 3.46 -9.75
C THR A 145 -13.31 2.44 -8.75
N GLY A 146 -12.59 2.11 -7.68
CA GLY A 146 -13.08 1.24 -6.59
C GLY A 146 -13.66 2.01 -5.38
N ASP A 147 -13.71 3.33 -5.49
CA ASP A 147 -13.89 4.23 -4.36
C ASP A 147 -15.20 4.08 -3.57
N PHE A 148 -16.29 3.67 -4.22
CA PHE A 148 -17.60 3.48 -3.59
C PHE A 148 -17.69 2.26 -2.66
N HIS A 149 -16.91 1.20 -2.89
CA HIS A 149 -16.92 0.00 -2.03
C HIS A 149 -15.93 0.13 -0.87
N PHE A 150 -14.79 0.75 -1.13
CA PHE A 150 -13.70 0.85 -0.16
C PHE A 150 -14.07 1.65 1.09
N ILE A 151 -14.76 2.78 0.94
CA ILE A 151 -15.11 3.64 2.08
C ILE A 151 -16.09 2.96 3.04
N ASP A 152 -17.02 2.16 2.53
CA ASP A 152 -17.96 1.42 3.38
C ASP A 152 -17.28 0.25 4.09
N ASP A 153 -16.33 -0.43 3.43
CA ASP A 153 -15.59 -1.55 4.01
C ASP A 153 -14.58 -1.10 5.08
N ILE A 154 -14.01 0.11 4.96
CA ILE A 154 -13.01 0.62 5.91
C ILE A 154 -13.59 1.39 7.11
N ARG A 155 -14.91 1.55 7.24
CA ARG A 155 -15.53 2.31 8.34
C ARG A 155 -15.05 1.79 9.71
N PRO A 156 -14.26 2.54 10.48
CA PRO A 156 -13.69 2.05 11.73
C PRO A 156 -14.79 1.75 12.75
N MET A 157 -14.71 0.60 13.41
CA MET A 157 -15.39 0.39 14.68
C MET A 157 -14.44 0.86 15.77
N PHE A 158 -14.49 2.15 16.12
CA PHE A 158 -13.74 2.63 17.28
C PHE A 158 -14.44 2.12 18.54
N ASP A 159 -13.86 1.13 19.21
CA ASP A 159 -14.26 0.80 20.58
C ASP A 159 -13.86 1.96 21.50
N ALA A 160 -14.84 2.52 22.21
CA ALA A 160 -14.70 3.74 23.00
C ALA A 160 -13.76 3.63 24.22
N ALA A 161 -13.06 2.50 24.40
CA ALA A 161 -12.31 2.15 25.61
C ALA A 161 -10.78 2.25 25.50
N GLU A 162 -10.23 2.72 24.38
CA GLU A 162 -8.77 2.75 24.21
C GLU A 162 -8.10 3.97 24.85
N LEU A 163 -7.05 3.72 25.64
CA LEU A 163 -6.31 4.72 26.41
C LEU A 163 -5.49 5.68 25.54
N ASN A 164 -5.19 5.33 24.28
CA ASN A 164 -4.46 6.19 23.35
C ASN A 164 -5.18 6.27 21.98
N PRO A 165 -5.86 7.39 21.69
CA PRO A 165 -6.64 7.55 20.46
C PRO A 165 -5.80 7.56 19.17
N ASP A 166 -4.52 7.95 19.23
CA ASP A 166 -3.62 7.95 18.07
C ASP A 166 -3.28 6.52 17.62
N ILE A 167 -2.95 5.67 18.59
CA ILE A 167 -2.60 4.26 18.34
C ILE A 167 -3.87 3.52 17.88
N ALA A 168 -5.01 3.79 18.52
CA ALA A 168 -6.32 3.27 18.13
C ALA A 168 -6.66 3.61 16.67
N PHE A 169 -6.44 4.88 16.30
CA PHE A 169 -6.65 5.38 14.94
C PHE A 169 -5.78 4.64 13.94
N MET A 170 -4.46 4.74 14.08
CA MET A 170 -3.52 4.14 13.12
C MET A 170 -3.73 2.63 13.00
N ARG A 171 -3.95 1.94 14.11
CA ARG A 171 -4.17 0.49 14.11
C ARG A 171 -5.45 0.12 13.36
N ASN A 172 -6.60 0.69 13.75
CA ASN A 172 -7.89 0.31 13.17
C ASN A 172 -7.97 0.74 11.69
N TRP A 173 -7.40 1.89 11.33
CA TRP A 173 -7.38 2.36 9.94
C TRP A 173 -6.45 1.53 9.06
N VAL A 174 -5.19 1.31 9.47
CA VAL A 174 -4.24 0.52 8.67
C VAL A 174 -4.73 -0.92 8.54
N HIS A 175 -5.36 -1.48 9.57
CA HIS A 175 -5.96 -2.83 9.52
C HIS A 175 -7.01 -2.96 8.44
N ARG A 176 -8.01 -2.09 8.47
CA ARG A 176 -9.12 -2.15 7.52
C ARG A 176 -8.70 -1.83 6.10
N VAL A 177 -7.80 -0.86 5.95
CA VAL A 177 -7.22 -0.50 4.67
C VAL A 177 -6.41 -1.66 4.10
N ALA A 178 -5.53 -2.28 4.91
CA ALA A 178 -4.80 -3.47 4.49
C ALA A 178 -5.75 -4.62 4.15
N TYR A 179 -6.82 -4.79 4.92
CA TYR A 179 -7.85 -5.78 4.67
C TYR A 179 -8.53 -5.59 3.34
N ALA A 180 -9.11 -4.41 3.09
CA ALA A 180 -9.80 -4.12 1.85
C ALA A 180 -8.85 -4.21 0.64
N MET A 181 -7.59 -3.80 0.81
CA MET A 181 -6.59 -3.86 -0.25
C MET A 181 -6.14 -5.30 -0.59
N LEU A 182 -6.07 -6.18 0.41
CA LEU A 182 -5.55 -7.53 0.26
C LEU A 182 -6.67 -8.55 0.03
N SER A 183 -7.88 -8.32 0.54
CA SER A 183 -9.02 -9.24 0.43
C SER A 183 -9.31 -9.64 -1.01
N GLU A 184 -9.22 -8.66 -1.91
CA GLU A 184 -9.54 -8.86 -3.32
C GLU A 184 -8.47 -9.64 -4.07
N ALA A 185 -7.18 -9.44 -3.72
CA ALA A 185 -6.08 -10.22 -4.27
C ALA A 185 -6.16 -11.72 -3.89
N LEU A 186 -6.95 -12.06 -2.88
CA LEU A 186 -7.01 -13.37 -2.25
C LEU A 186 -8.26 -14.17 -2.58
N ASP A 187 -9.37 -13.50 -2.90
CA ASP A 187 -10.63 -14.17 -3.25
C ASP A 187 -10.55 -14.90 -4.61
N GLY A 188 -9.43 -14.77 -5.35
CA GLY A 188 -9.03 -15.66 -6.45
C GLY A 188 -9.88 -15.56 -7.72
N GLU A 189 -11.02 -14.90 -7.63
CA GLU A 189 -11.81 -14.43 -8.75
C GLU A 189 -11.20 -13.12 -9.27
N ASN A 190 -11.38 -12.86 -10.56
CA ASN A 190 -10.97 -11.62 -11.23
C ASN A 190 -11.10 -10.40 -10.29
N LEU A 191 -10.13 -9.48 -10.31
CA LEU A 191 -10.17 -8.27 -9.49
C LEU A 191 -11.48 -7.49 -9.75
N GLN A 192 -12.43 -7.53 -8.81
CA GLN A 192 -13.72 -6.86 -8.89
C GLN A 192 -13.64 -5.35 -8.63
N PHE A 193 -12.68 -4.88 -7.83
CA PHE A 193 -12.44 -3.47 -7.50
C PHE A 193 -10.99 -3.02 -7.80
N ALA A 194 -10.17 -3.94 -8.32
CA ALA A 194 -8.77 -3.76 -8.69
C ALA A 194 -7.84 -3.34 -7.55
N TYR A 195 -8.20 -3.70 -6.30
CA TYR A 195 -7.24 -3.77 -5.21
C TYR A 195 -6.35 -4.99 -5.39
N GLY A 196 -5.18 -4.79 -6.00
CA GLY A 196 -4.33 -5.91 -6.34
C GLY A 196 -2.92 -5.52 -6.71
N GLY A 197 -2.03 -6.50 -6.68
CA GLY A 197 -0.61 -6.30 -6.96
C GLY A 197 0.19 -5.90 -5.73
N TRP A 198 0.08 -4.63 -5.33
CA TRP A 198 0.75 -4.02 -4.17
C TRP A 198 0.19 -2.61 -3.90
N PHE A 199 0.62 -1.96 -2.82
CA PHE A 199 0.25 -0.59 -2.50
C PHE A 199 1.40 0.19 -1.84
N GLU A 200 1.25 1.50 -1.76
CA GLU A 200 2.14 2.41 -1.04
C GLU A 200 1.40 2.90 0.20
N ILE A 201 2.10 2.96 1.32
CA ILE A 201 1.61 3.62 2.54
C ILE A 201 2.58 4.73 2.87
N ALA A 202 2.06 5.90 3.24
CA ALA A 202 2.84 6.92 3.90
C ALA A 202 2.12 7.49 5.10
N LEU A 203 2.92 7.97 6.04
CA LEU A 203 2.46 8.68 7.22
C LEU A 203 3.25 9.97 7.40
N PHE A 204 2.64 10.94 8.07
CA PHE A 204 3.40 12.01 8.69
C PHE A 204 3.74 11.61 10.13
N ALA A 205 5.03 11.48 10.41
CA ALA A 205 5.58 11.27 11.75
C ALA A 205 6.77 12.19 11.97
N ASP A 206 6.94 12.66 13.21
CA ASP A 206 8.09 13.47 13.62
C ASP A 206 8.31 14.73 12.75
N GLY A 207 7.21 15.33 12.27
CA GLY A 207 7.26 16.53 11.41
C GLY A 207 7.67 16.28 9.96
N ALA A 208 7.80 15.03 9.53
CA ALA A 208 8.18 14.65 8.18
C ALA A 208 7.27 13.58 7.59
N LEU A 209 7.11 13.63 6.28
CA LEU A 209 6.49 12.59 5.49
C LEU A 209 7.44 11.41 5.33
N ARG A 210 6.95 10.21 5.63
CA ARG A 210 7.69 8.97 5.40
C ARG A 210 6.81 7.96 4.69
N LYS A 211 7.29 7.48 3.53
CA LYS A 211 6.77 6.26 2.92
C LYS A 211 7.23 5.06 3.75
N MET A 212 6.31 4.16 4.04
CA MET A 212 6.54 3.06 4.95
C MET A 212 6.98 1.79 4.22
N PRO A 213 8.13 1.20 4.55
CA PRO A 213 8.44 -0.16 4.15
C PRO A 213 7.56 -1.14 4.95
N TYR A 214 7.01 -2.13 4.26
CA TYR A 214 6.14 -3.13 4.89
C TYR A 214 6.29 -4.51 4.24
N LEU A 215 5.88 -5.54 4.96
CA LEU A 215 5.84 -6.91 4.44
C LEU A 215 4.45 -7.52 4.57
N VAL A 216 4.14 -8.43 3.66
CA VAL A 216 2.95 -9.27 3.65
C VAL A 216 3.39 -10.73 3.69
N LYS A 217 3.15 -11.41 4.81
CA LYS A 217 3.43 -12.83 4.99
C LYS A 217 2.16 -13.65 4.77
N LEU A 218 2.21 -14.53 3.78
CA LEU A 218 1.12 -15.46 3.47
C LEU A 218 1.40 -16.77 4.23
N TRP A 219 0.42 -17.25 4.98
CA TRP A 219 0.44 -18.48 5.75
C TRP A 219 -0.64 -19.43 5.24
N GLU A 220 -0.35 -20.71 5.15
CA GLU A 220 -1.34 -21.72 4.79
C GLU A 220 -1.71 -22.55 6.03
N GLU A 221 -2.95 -22.94 6.21
CA GLU A 221 -3.36 -23.92 7.22
C GLU A 221 -3.44 -25.29 6.55
N ARG A 222 -2.60 -26.22 7.01
CA ARG A 222 -2.60 -27.63 6.58
C ARG A 222 -2.83 -28.51 7.79
N ASP A 223 -3.82 -29.38 7.72
CA ASP A 223 -4.19 -30.32 8.80
C ASP A 223 -4.38 -29.66 10.18
N GLY A 224 -4.91 -28.42 10.17
CA GLY A 224 -5.18 -27.65 11.39
C GLY A 224 -3.98 -26.92 11.97
N GLN A 225 -2.82 -26.95 11.29
CA GLN A 225 -1.59 -26.24 11.66
C GLN A 225 -1.26 -25.13 10.65
N VAL A 226 -0.77 -24.00 11.15
CA VAL A 226 -0.26 -22.91 10.31
C VAL A 226 1.13 -23.27 9.78
N VAL A 227 1.25 -23.40 8.47
CA VAL A 227 2.50 -23.63 7.74
C VAL A 227 2.91 -22.39 6.94
N SER A 228 4.22 -22.23 6.72
CA SER A 228 4.82 -21.07 6.05
C SER A 228 4.50 -21.04 4.54
N GLY A 229 4.05 -19.88 4.05
CA GLY A 229 3.90 -19.56 2.62
C GLY A 229 4.84 -18.43 2.17
N PRO A 230 4.60 -17.83 0.99
CA PRO A 230 5.45 -16.75 0.47
C PRO A 230 5.37 -15.49 1.34
N CYS A 231 6.44 -14.71 1.33
CA CYS A 231 6.50 -13.39 1.95
C CYS A 231 6.85 -12.36 0.88
N ILE A 232 6.09 -11.27 0.82
CA ILE A 232 6.35 -10.18 -0.12
C ILE A 232 6.72 -8.96 0.70
N SER A 233 7.81 -8.30 0.35
CA SER A 233 8.28 -7.09 1.00
C SER A 233 8.26 -5.92 0.03
N GLY A 234 7.86 -4.76 0.51
CA GLY A 234 7.93 -3.49 -0.20
C GLY A 234 8.76 -2.49 0.59
N TRP A 235 9.73 -1.85 -0.06
CA TRP A 235 10.56 -0.80 0.52
C TRP A 235 11.00 0.18 -0.55
N TYR A 236 11.72 1.23 -0.16
CA TYR A 236 12.22 2.24 -1.09
C TYR A 236 13.74 2.21 -1.15
N LYS A 237 14.29 2.12 -2.36
CA LYS A 237 15.69 2.40 -2.67
C LYS A 237 15.72 3.77 -3.34
N ASP A 238 16.31 4.74 -2.66
CA ASP A 238 16.20 6.15 -3.03
C ASP A 238 14.72 6.55 -3.18
N ALA A 239 14.26 6.91 -4.37
CA ALA A 239 12.86 7.22 -4.65
C ALA A 239 12.08 6.07 -5.34
N HIS A 240 12.74 4.93 -5.61
CA HIS A 240 12.13 3.79 -6.30
C HIS A 240 11.50 2.81 -5.32
N LEU A 241 10.27 2.37 -5.58
CA LEU A 241 9.62 1.31 -4.83
C LEU A 241 10.16 -0.05 -5.31
N CYS A 242 10.75 -0.80 -4.38
CA CYS A 242 11.28 -2.14 -4.60
C CYS A 242 10.35 -3.16 -3.95
N LEU A 243 9.94 -4.16 -4.72
CA LEU A 243 9.03 -5.22 -4.30
C LEU A 243 9.75 -6.55 -4.48
N LEU A 244 9.87 -7.33 -3.42
CA LEU A 244 10.51 -8.64 -3.47
C LEU A 244 9.56 -9.70 -2.96
N ARG A 245 9.37 -10.74 -3.75
CA ARG A 245 8.74 -11.97 -3.30
C ARG A 245 9.81 -12.95 -2.84
N SER A 246 9.69 -13.45 -1.62
CA SER A 246 10.50 -14.54 -1.08
C SER A 246 9.61 -15.76 -0.90
N ASP A 247 9.96 -16.86 -1.56
CA ASP A 247 9.28 -18.14 -1.38
C ASP A 247 10.22 -19.12 -0.68
N VAL A 248 9.86 -19.52 0.53
CA VAL A 248 10.67 -20.40 1.39
C VAL A 248 10.91 -21.77 0.72
N LYS A 249 10.04 -22.17 -0.22
CA LYS A 249 10.16 -23.47 -0.91
C LYS A 249 11.01 -23.44 -2.19
N ARG A 250 11.45 -22.27 -2.65
CA ARG A 250 12.20 -22.09 -3.92
C ARG A 250 13.67 -21.74 -3.74
N ALA A 251 14.22 -21.85 -2.53
CA ALA A 251 15.60 -21.46 -2.23
C ALA A 251 16.70 -22.19 -3.05
N GLU A 252 16.36 -23.20 -3.85
CA GLU A 252 17.34 -24.03 -4.57
C GLU A 252 17.31 -23.90 -6.10
N ALA A 253 16.41 -23.11 -6.71
CA ALA A 253 16.35 -22.99 -8.17
C ALA A 253 16.04 -21.55 -8.64
N ASP A 254 17.09 -20.85 -9.05
CA ASP A 254 17.09 -19.66 -9.91
C ASP A 254 16.18 -18.48 -9.45
N THR A 255 16.66 -17.76 -8.42
CA THR A 255 15.99 -16.63 -7.76
C THR A 255 16.10 -15.29 -8.51
N THR A 256 16.35 -15.31 -9.82
CA THR A 256 16.65 -14.12 -10.64
C THR A 256 15.41 -13.28 -11.00
N ASN A 257 14.18 -13.78 -10.77
CA ASN A 257 12.93 -13.15 -11.24
C ASN A 257 12.01 -12.56 -10.16
N ASP A 258 12.46 -12.42 -8.91
CA ASP A 258 11.55 -12.07 -7.80
C ASP A 258 11.53 -10.58 -7.40
N LEU A 259 12.35 -9.73 -8.02
CA LEU A 259 12.41 -8.28 -7.74
C LEU A 259 11.63 -7.48 -8.80
N THR A 260 10.64 -6.72 -8.36
CA THR A 260 9.96 -5.70 -9.17
C THR A 260 10.35 -4.31 -8.69
N VAL A 261 10.84 -3.47 -9.59
CA VAL A 261 11.15 -2.06 -9.29
C VAL A 261 10.14 -1.17 -9.98
N VAL A 262 9.37 -0.41 -9.20
CA VAL A 262 8.45 0.61 -9.69
C VAL A 262 9.15 1.95 -9.65
N ARG A 263 9.39 2.51 -10.84
CA ARG A 263 10.21 3.71 -11.02
C ARG A 263 9.61 4.93 -10.32
N ASP A 264 10.49 5.80 -9.82
CA ASP A 264 10.13 7.14 -9.33
C ASP A 264 9.56 7.95 -10.50
N PRO A 265 8.34 8.51 -10.39
CA PRO A 265 7.74 9.28 -11.49
C PRO A 265 8.51 10.56 -11.86
N LEU A 266 9.39 11.03 -10.96
CA LEU A 266 10.26 12.19 -11.18
C LEU A 266 11.66 11.82 -11.68
N GLU A 267 11.96 10.51 -11.81
CA GLU A 267 13.24 9.99 -12.30
C GLU A 267 14.48 10.64 -11.65
N ARG A 268 14.40 10.94 -10.34
CA ARG A 268 15.45 11.69 -9.62
C ARG A 268 16.74 10.91 -9.45
N THR A 269 16.65 9.58 -9.47
CA THR A 269 17.76 8.66 -9.23
C THR A 269 17.82 7.58 -10.30
N LYS A 270 18.98 6.94 -10.42
CA LYS A 270 19.16 5.79 -11.30
C LYS A 270 18.28 4.64 -10.79
N VAL A 271 17.53 4.03 -11.70
CA VAL A 271 16.77 2.81 -11.39
C VAL A 271 17.74 1.70 -10.98
N PRO A 272 17.53 1.03 -9.84
CA PRO A 272 18.32 -0.13 -9.47
C PRO A 272 18.21 -1.24 -10.53
N ASP A 273 19.35 -1.74 -10.99
CA ASP A 273 19.41 -2.70 -12.10
C ASP A 273 19.58 -4.15 -11.62
N SER A 274 19.86 -4.35 -10.32
CA SER A 274 20.16 -5.67 -9.77
C SER A 274 19.65 -5.86 -8.34
N ARG A 275 19.51 -7.12 -7.93
CA ARG A 275 19.11 -7.49 -6.57
C ARG A 275 20.15 -7.08 -5.53
N SER A 276 21.44 -7.19 -5.86
CA SER A 276 22.54 -6.77 -4.97
C SER A 276 22.50 -5.27 -4.67
N GLU A 277 22.10 -4.43 -5.64
CA GLU A 277 21.97 -2.98 -5.43
C GLU A 277 20.88 -2.59 -4.44
N VAL A 278 19.85 -3.43 -4.29
CA VAL A 278 18.72 -3.18 -3.38
C VAL A 278 18.81 -3.95 -2.07
N ALA A 279 19.70 -4.94 -1.96
CA ALA A 279 19.86 -5.79 -0.78
C ALA A 279 20.26 -4.97 0.46
N ASP A 280 21.24 -4.08 0.31
CA ASP A 280 21.74 -3.21 1.40
C ASP A 280 20.70 -2.20 1.90
N SER A 281 19.67 -1.94 1.09
CA SER A 281 18.59 -0.99 1.40
C SER A 281 17.32 -1.69 1.87
N TYR A 282 17.38 -2.99 2.15
CA TYR A 282 16.30 -3.71 2.78
C TYR A 282 16.06 -3.14 4.18
N ALA A 283 15.12 -2.19 4.27
CA ALA A 283 14.69 -1.64 5.54
C ALA A 283 13.93 -2.72 6.32
N ARG A 284 14.19 -2.83 7.62
CA ARG A 284 13.33 -3.61 8.52
C ARG A 284 11.90 -3.13 8.33
N ALA A 285 11.01 -4.02 7.91
CA ALA A 285 9.61 -3.69 7.66
C ALA A 285 9.02 -3.02 8.91
N GLN A 286 8.52 -1.80 8.74
CA GLN A 286 7.90 -1.02 9.81
C GLN A 286 6.46 -1.50 10.10
N LEU A 287 5.83 -2.09 9.09
CA LEU A 287 4.54 -2.74 9.18
C LEU A 287 4.65 -4.17 8.64
N GLN A 288 4.04 -5.12 9.33
CA GLN A 288 3.94 -6.50 8.88
C GLN A 288 2.49 -6.93 8.86
N ILE A 289 2.09 -7.54 7.76
CA ILE A 289 0.74 -7.99 7.52
C ILE A 289 0.83 -9.49 7.33
N HIS A 290 0.22 -10.27 8.22
CA HIS A 290 0.14 -11.71 8.07
C HIS A 290 -1.25 -12.10 7.61
N LEU A 291 -1.32 -12.89 6.56
CA LEU A 291 -2.56 -13.39 5.97
C LEU A 291 -2.56 -14.90 6.12
N ILE A 292 -3.57 -15.47 6.75
CA ILE A 292 -3.67 -16.92 6.98
C ILE A 292 -4.78 -17.47 6.10
N PHE A 293 -4.49 -18.45 5.25
CA PHE A 293 -5.47 -19.15 4.41
C PHE A 293 -5.77 -20.52 4.98
N ASN A 294 -7.04 -20.90 5.12
CA ASN A 294 -7.38 -22.29 5.39
C ASN A 294 -8.04 -22.99 4.20
N ALA A 295 -8.04 -24.32 4.26
CA ALA A 295 -8.62 -25.19 3.23
C ALA A 295 -10.12 -24.95 2.97
N ARG A 296 -10.81 -24.17 3.81
CA ARG A 296 -12.22 -23.79 3.68
C ARG A 296 -12.41 -22.39 3.08
N GLY A 297 -11.35 -21.77 2.56
CA GLY A 297 -11.40 -20.42 1.99
C GLY A 297 -11.61 -19.31 3.03
N ARG A 298 -11.51 -19.62 4.32
CA ARG A 298 -11.53 -18.58 5.35
C ARG A 298 -10.11 -18.05 5.49
N TRP A 299 -10.00 -16.75 5.52
CA TRP A 299 -8.73 -16.09 5.71
C TRP A 299 -8.81 -15.08 6.85
N GLY A 300 -7.68 -14.88 7.54
CA GLY A 300 -7.55 -13.93 8.63
C GLY A 300 -6.35 -13.03 8.42
N ILE A 301 -6.49 -11.76 8.77
CA ILE A 301 -5.39 -10.79 8.76
C ILE A 301 -4.85 -10.66 10.17
N VAL A 302 -3.55 -10.51 10.31
CA VAL A 302 -2.90 -10.09 11.55
C VAL A 302 -1.96 -8.97 11.19
N LEU A 303 -2.08 -7.84 11.88
CA LEU A 303 -1.15 -6.74 11.72
C LEU A 303 -0.16 -6.70 12.87
N LYS A 304 1.11 -6.56 12.55
CA LYS A 304 2.15 -6.18 13.50
C LYS A 304 2.66 -4.80 13.09
N GLY A 305 2.35 -3.78 13.88
CA GLY A 305 2.69 -2.39 13.60
C GLY A 305 3.63 -1.78 14.64
N PHE A 306 4.58 -0.99 14.15
CA PHE A 306 5.38 0.06 14.80
C PHE A 306 5.81 -0.11 16.26
N ASP A 307 7.11 -0.38 16.40
CA ASP A 307 7.98 0.00 17.54
C ASP A 307 7.54 -0.46 18.94
N THR A 308 6.54 -1.33 19.00
CA THR A 308 6.07 -1.98 20.21
C THR A 308 6.14 -3.47 19.97
N ASP A 309 6.73 -4.21 20.91
CA ASP A 309 6.76 -5.68 20.90
C ASP A 309 5.35 -6.30 21.06
N ASP A 310 4.31 -5.47 21.04
CA ASP A 310 2.92 -5.86 21.22
C ASP A 310 2.29 -6.32 19.91
N PHE A 311 2.09 -7.63 19.83
CA PHE A 311 1.32 -8.27 18.76
C PHE A 311 -0.18 -8.00 18.98
N GLN A 312 -0.82 -7.32 18.03
CA GLN A 312 -2.27 -7.10 18.08
C GLN A 312 -2.96 -7.80 16.90
N PHE A 313 -3.89 -8.69 17.23
CA PHE A 313 -4.59 -9.56 16.29
C PHE A 313 -5.98 -8.99 16.05
N GLU A 314 -6.31 -8.63 14.83
CA GLU A 314 -7.67 -8.32 14.43
C GLU A 314 -7.99 -9.17 13.20
N ILE A 315 -8.91 -10.13 13.32
CA ILE A 315 -9.28 -11.00 12.20
C ILE A 315 -10.53 -10.43 11.57
N ALA A 316 -10.36 -9.82 10.40
CA ALA A 316 -11.48 -9.43 9.59
C ALA A 316 -11.90 -10.63 8.71
N ARG A 317 -13.23 -10.82 8.62
CA ARG A 317 -14.02 -11.91 8.01
C ARG A 317 -14.40 -13.10 8.90
N GLY A 318 -15.67 -13.04 9.35
CA GLY A 318 -16.47 -14.19 9.80
C GLY A 318 -16.83 -14.17 11.28
N LYS A 319 -18.02 -14.70 11.63
CA LYS A 319 -18.36 -15.16 12.98
C LYS A 319 -17.44 -16.33 13.34
N LEU A 320 -16.17 -16.05 13.63
CA LEU A 320 -15.18 -17.06 13.94
C LEU A 320 -15.19 -17.35 15.43
N ASN A 321 -14.99 -18.62 15.73
CA ASN A 321 -14.93 -19.16 17.08
C ASN A 321 -13.75 -18.52 17.82
N MET A 322 -14.01 -17.87 18.96
CA MET A 322 -12.98 -17.27 19.81
C MET A 322 -11.83 -18.24 20.17
N ARG A 323 -12.11 -19.54 20.25
CA ARG A 323 -11.07 -20.57 20.49
C ARG A 323 -10.08 -20.68 19.33
N TRP A 324 -10.54 -20.52 18.10
CA TRP A 324 -9.67 -20.55 16.91
C TRP A 324 -8.80 -19.29 16.85
N HIS A 325 -9.34 -18.11 17.22
CA HIS A 325 -8.56 -16.88 17.35
C HIS A 325 -7.45 -16.99 18.38
N GLN A 326 -7.77 -17.47 19.59
CA GLN A 326 -6.78 -17.62 20.66
C GLN A 326 -5.68 -18.60 20.24
N ARG A 327 -6.04 -19.75 19.66
CA ARG A 327 -5.08 -20.73 19.15
C ARG A 327 -4.14 -20.13 18.11
N LEU A 328 -4.67 -19.44 17.10
CA LEU A 328 -3.85 -18.81 16.05
C LEU A 328 -2.91 -17.74 16.61
N ARG A 329 -3.42 -16.94 17.55
CA ARG A 329 -2.61 -15.95 18.25
C ARG A 329 -1.43 -16.61 18.96
N ASP A 330 -1.68 -17.66 19.72
CA ASP A 330 -0.66 -18.36 20.47
C ASP A 330 0.36 -19.04 19.53
N GLU A 331 -0.10 -19.69 18.46
CA GLU A 331 0.74 -20.33 17.43
C GLU A 331 1.63 -19.32 16.69
N LEU A 332 1.06 -18.19 16.24
CA LEU A 332 1.82 -17.14 15.55
C LEU A 332 2.78 -16.43 16.49
N THR A 333 2.38 -16.16 17.74
CA THR A 333 3.26 -15.54 18.73
C THR A 333 4.46 -16.44 19.00
N ALA A 334 4.24 -17.73 19.24
CA ALA A 334 5.30 -18.71 19.42
C ALA A 334 6.21 -18.82 18.18
N THR A 335 5.63 -18.80 16.98
CA THR A 335 6.39 -18.85 15.72
C THR A 335 7.24 -17.61 15.51
N LEU A 336 6.68 -16.41 15.75
CA LEU A 336 7.32 -15.12 15.53
C LEU A 336 8.38 -14.80 16.60
N GLN A 337 8.21 -15.29 17.83
CA GLN A 337 9.19 -15.18 18.92
C GLN A 337 10.26 -16.29 18.88
N GLY A 338 10.00 -17.39 18.18
CA GLY A 338 10.96 -18.48 17.97
C GLY A 338 12.08 -18.14 16.97
N PRO A 339 13.13 -18.97 16.90
CA PRO A 339 14.29 -18.75 16.01
C PRO A 339 13.91 -18.66 14.52
N VAL A 340 12.87 -19.39 14.11
CA VAL A 340 12.30 -19.34 12.74
C VAL A 340 11.59 -18.00 12.47
N GLY A 341 10.90 -17.45 13.46
CA GLY A 341 10.32 -16.10 13.39
C GLY A 341 11.38 -15.03 13.23
N GLY A 342 12.50 -15.16 13.94
CA GLY A 342 13.68 -14.30 13.77
C GLY A 342 14.25 -14.31 12.34
N GLN A 343 14.23 -15.46 11.65
CA GLN A 343 14.63 -15.58 10.24
C GLN A 343 13.57 -15.07 9.26
N ILE A 344 12.27 -15.24 9.55
CA ILE A 344 11.19 -14.65 8.73
C ILE A 344 11.22 -13.12 8.80
N LEU A 345 11.59 -12.57 9.96
CA LEU A 345 11.80 -11.14 10.21
C LEU A 345 13.12 -10.60 9.63
N ARG A 346 14.04 -11.50 9.26
CA ARG A 346 15.35 -11.21 8.67
C ARG A 346 15.52 -12.11 7.44
N PRO A 347 14.80 -11.84 6.34
CA PRO A 347 14.84 -12.71 5.15
C PRO A 347 16.24 -12.84 4.54
N PHE A 348 17.17 -11.97 4.96
CA PHE A 348 18.60 -12.10 4.76
C PHE A 348 19.25 -12.05 6.13
N SER A 349 19.59 -13.21 6.70
CA SER A 349 20.74 -13.23 7.60
C SER A 349 21.97 -13.11 6.71
N ASP A 350 22.86 -12.18 7.01
CA ASP A 350 24.24 -12.24 6.54
C ASP A 350 24.79 -13.59 7.04
N SER A 351 24.69 -14.62 6.22
CA SER A 351 25.45 -15.84 6.43
C SER A 351 26.88 -15.51 6.03
N GLU A 352 27.77 -15.54 7.02
CA GLU A 352 29.22 -15.61 6.86
C GLU A 352 29.66 -16.61 5.78
#